data_AF-A0A833A2L3-F1
#
_entry.id   AF-A0A833A2L3-F1
#
_cell.length_a   1.000
_cell.length_b   1.000
_cell.length_c   1.000
_cell.angle_alpha   90.00
_cell.angle_beta   90.00
_cell.angle_gamma   90.00
#
_symmetry.space_group_name_H-M   'P 1'
#
loop_
_entity.id
_entity.type
_entity.pdbx_description
1 polymer ?
#
loop_
_entity_poly.entity_id
_entity_poly.type
_entity_poly.pdbx_seq_one_letter_code
_entity_poly.pdbx_strand_id
1 'polypeptide(L)' 'MEDILKEIKKLFAIKGKTLEETLENISFLIIVFSAILVSIGIALGSFYKGVILLASLGSFTLLIGIIIFVIAEVMRE' A
#
# COMPACT_ATOMS: atom_id res chain seq x y z
N MET A 1 25.01 4.55 4.47
CA MET A 1 24.30 4.09 3.25
C MET A 1 23.77 2.68 3.44
N GLU A 2 24.52 1.76 4.04
CA GLU A 2 24.05 0.41 4.39
C GLU A 2 22.91 0.38 5.44
N ASP A 3 22.90 1.27 6.43
CA ASP A 3 21.83 1.32 7.45
C ASP A 3 20.48 1.74 6.86
N ILE A 4 20.48 2.72 5.96
CA ILE A 4 19.29 3.16 5.21
C ILE A 4 18.76 1.99 4.36
N LEU A 5 19.66 1.24 3.71
CA LEU A 5 19.28 0.08 2.91
C LEU A 5 18.68 -1.05 3.77
N LYS A 6 19.17 -1.21 5.00
CA LYS A 6 18.61 -2.15 6.00
C LYS A 6 17.24 -1.71 6.48
N GLU A 7 17.03 -0.43 6.77
CA GLU A 7 15.72 0.11 7.15
C GLU A 7 14.70 -0.02 6.02
N ILE A 8 15.09 0.29 4.78
CA ILE A 8 14.24 0.09 3.60
C ILE A 8 13.89 -1.39 3.46
N LYS A 9 14.86 -2.30 3.57
CA LYS A 9 14.57 -3.75 3.56
C LYS A 9 13.65 -4.19 4.68
N LYS A 10 13.73 -3.56 5.85
CA LYS A 10 12.87 -3.84 7.01
C LYS A 10 11.45 -3.31 6.79
N LEU A 11 11.29 -2.16 6.14
CA LEU A 11 10.00 -1.61 5.70
C LEU A 11 9.33 -2.50 4.64
N PHE A 12 10.10 -3.12 3.75
CA PHE A 12 9.61 -4.09 2.77
C PHE A 12 9.52 -5.53 3.33
N ALA A 13 9.87 -5.77 4.59
CA ALA A 13 9.73 -7.07 5.20
C ALA A 13 8.26 -7.32 5.53
N ILE A 14 7.57 -8.04 4.64
CA ILE A 14 6.14 -8.39 4.80
C ILE A 14 5.90 -9.16 6.11
N LYS A 15 6.89 -9.93 6.59
CA LYS A 15 6.75 -10.78 7.76
C LYS A 15 7.09 -10.03 9.05
N GLY A 16 6.05 -9.65 9.80
CA GLY A 16 6.16 -9.15 11.17
C GLY A 16 6.50 -10.28 12.15
N LYS A 17 6.81 -9.93 13.40
CA LYS A 17 7.01 -10.89 14.48
C LYS A 17 5.68 -11.44 15.01
N THR A 18 4.62 -10.66 14.87
CA THR A 18 3.25 -11.04 15.23
C THR A 18 2.31 -10.95 14.03
N LEU A 19 1.09 -11.49 14.17
CA LEU A 19 0.08 -11.42 13.09
C LEU A 19 -0.35 -9.98 12.84
N GLU A 20 -0.47 -9.17 13.89
CA GLU A 20 -0.85 -7.76 13.82
C GLU A 20 0.21 -6.96 13.04
N GLU A 21 1.50 -7.09 13.40
CA GLU A 21 2.61 -6.44 12.67
C GLU A 21 2.66 -6.88 11.20
N THR A 22 2.32 -8.13 10.91
CA THR A 22 2.27 -8.64 9.53
C THR A 22 1.12 -8.01 8.75
N LEU A 23 -0.07 -7.90 9.35
CA LEU A 23 -1.22 -7.25 8.72
C LEU A 23 -0.97 -5.76 8.47
N GLU A 24 -0.31 -5.08 9.40
CA GLU A 24 0.12 -3.69 9.21
C GLU A 24 1.08 -3.53 8.04
N ASN A 25 2.13 -4.36 7.98
CA ASN A 25 3.10 -4.30 6.88
C ASN A 25 2.43 -4.57 5.52
N ILE A 26 1.50 -5.52 5.48
CA ILE A 26 0.67 -5.80 4.29
C ILE A 26 -0.18 -4.58 3.93
N SER A 27 -0.88 -3.99 4.92
CA SER A 27 -1.73 -2.82 4.70
C SER A 27 -0.93 -1.64 4.15
N PHE A 28 0.24 -1.37 4.72
CA PHE A 28 1.16 -0.32 4.28
C PHE A 28 1.58 -0.53 2.83
N LEU A 29 1.98 -1.77 2.48
CA LEU A 29 2.41 -2.09 1.12
C LEU A 29 1.27 -1.93 0.10
N ILE A 30 0.06 -2.34 0.45
CA ILE A 30 -1.14 -2.16 -0.37
C ILE A 30 -1.45 -0.67 -0.56
N ILE A 31 -1.38 0.13 0.50
CA ILE A 31 -1.64 1.57 0.46
C ILE A 31 -0.61 2.28 -0.44
N VAL A 32 0.68 2.00 -0.27
CA VAL A 32 1.75 2.58 -1.09
C VAL A 32 1.58 2.20 -2.55
N PHE A 33 1.32 0.92 -2.85
CA PHE A 33 1.10 0.46 -4.22
C PHE A 33 -0.13 1.13 -4.84
N SER A 34 -1.20 1.28 -4.07
CA SER A 34 -2.42 1.97 -4.49
C SER A 34 -2.16 3.44 -4.79
N ALA A 35 -1.40 4.13 -3.94
CA ALA A 35 -1.03 5.53 -4.15
C ALA A 35 -0.23 5.72 -5.45
N ILE A 36 0.68 4.79 -5.76
CA ILE A 36 1.43 4.79 -7.03
C ILE A 36 0.47 4.60 -8.21
N LEU A 37 -0.43 3.62 -8.15
CA LEU A 37 -1.41 3.37 -9.22
C LEU A 37 -2.34 4.56 -9.47
N VAL A 38 -2.85 5.18 -8.39
CA VAL A 38 -3.68 6.37 -8.46
C VAL A 38 -2.90 7.53 -9.08
N SER A 39 -1.67 7.76 -8.62
CA SER A 39 -0.83 8.86 -9.12
C SER A 39 -0.52 8.70 -10.61
N ILE A 40 -0.14 7.50 -11.04
CA ILE A 40 0.12 7.20 -12.46
C ILE A 40 -1.17 7.34 -13.27
N GLY A 41 -2.27 6.79 -12.77
CA GLY A 41 -3.58 6.84 -13.42
C GLY A 41 -4.07 8.27 -13.65
N ILE A 42 -3.86 9.16 -12.68
CA ILE A 42 -4.19 10.60 -12.79
C ILE A 42 -3.21 11.29 -13.75
N ALA A 43 -1.90 11.09 -13.56
CA ALA A 43 -0.88 11.78 -14.36
C ALA A 43 -0.96 11.46 -15.86
N LEU A 44 -1.28 10.21 -16.20
CA LEU A 44 -1.37 9.75 -17.58
C LEU A 44 -2.82 9.74 -18.12
N GLY A 45 -3.82 9.86 -17.25
CA GLY A 45 -5.25 9.85 -17.63
C GLY A 45 -5.65 10.97 -18.58
N SER A 46 -4.94 12.09 -18.56
CA SER A 46 -5.13 13.20 -19.51
C SER A 46 -4.68 12.86 -20.93
N PHE A 47 -3.77 11.90 -21.10
CA PHE A 47 -3.19 11.52 -22.40
C PHE A 47 -3.86 10.30 -23.00
N TYR A 48 -4.32 9.36 -22.17
CA TYR A 48 -4.94 8.12 -22.59
C TYR A 48 -6.20 7.83 -21.77
N LYS A 49 -7.38 7.88 -22.40
CA LYS A 49 -8.69 7.67 -21.73
C LYS A 49 -8.77 6.36 -20.94
N GLY A 50 -8.09 5.30 -21.40
CA GLY A 50 -8.05 4.00 -20.72
C GLY A 50 -7.29 4.00 -19.39
N VAL A 51 -6.41 4.97 -19.16
CA VAL A 51 -5.55 5.04 -17.97
C VAL A 51 -6.30 5.60 -16.74
N ILE A 52 -7.44 6.23 -16.95
CA ILE A 52 -8.35 6.61 -15.86
C ILE A 52 -8.84 5.37 -15.09
N LEU A 53 -9.00 4.22 -15.75
CA LEU A 53 -9.37 2.97 -15.09
C LEU A 53 -8.30 2.49 -14.09
N LEU A 54 -7.01 2.77 -14.36
CA LEU A 54 -5.93 2.47 -13.41
C LEU A 54 -6.06 3.29 -12.13
N ALA A 55 -6.46 4.57 -12.24
CA ALA A 55 -6.72 5.40 -11.06
C ALA A 55 -7.89 4.85 -10.23
N SER A 56 -8.98 4.45 -10.91
CA SER A 56 -10.13 3.84 -10.24
C SER A 56 -9.74 2.54 -9.53
N LEU A 57 -9.01 1.64 -10.20
CA LEU A 57 -8.53 0.38 -9.59
C LEU A 57 -7.59 0.61 -8.41
N GLY A 58 -6.69 1.59 -8.51
CA GLY A 58 -5.83 1.99 -7.40
C GLY A 58 -6.64 2.50 -6.21
N SER A 59 -7.67 3.31 -6.45
CA SER A 59 -8.54 3.82 -5.39
C SER A 59 -9.35 2.72 -4.68
N PHE A 60 -9.80 1.68 -5.41
CA PHE A 60 -10.46 0.53 -4.79
C PHE A 60 -9.49 -0.32 -3.98
N THR A 61 -8.26 -0.48 -4.47
CA THR A 61 -7.22 -1.24 -3.78
C THR A 61 -6.79 -0.53 -2.49
N LEU A 62 -6.79 0.81 -2.48
CA LEU A 62 -6.55 1.61 -1.29
C LEU A 62 -7.55 1.30 -0.17
N LEU A 63 -8.84 1.18 -0.51
CA LEU A 63 -9.89 0.81 0.44
C LEU A 63 -9.60 -0.55 1.11
N ILE A 64 -9.14 -1.55 0.35
CA ILE A 64 -8.75 -2.85 0.89
C ILE A 64 -7.59 -2.69 1.88
N GLY A 65 -6.58 -1.90 1.53
CA GLY A 65 -5.45 -1.61 2.42
C GLY A 65 -5.90 -0.97 3.73
N ILE A 66 -6.80 0.02 3.67
CA ILE A 66 -7.37 0.68 4.85
C ILE A 66 -8.15 -0.32 5.72
N ILE A 67 -8.98 -1.19 5.13
CA ILE A 67 -9.73 -2.20 5.89
C ILE A 67 -8.79 -3.15 6.64
N ILE A 68 -7.73 -3.63 5.97
CA ILE A 68 -6.74 -4.51 6.60
C ILE A 68 -6.03 -3.80 7.76
N PHE A 69 -5.69 -2.52 7.57
CA PHE A 69 -5.10 -1.70 8.63
C PHE A 69 -6.03 -1.58 9.85
N VAL A 70 -7.31 -1.27 9.64
CA VAL A 70 -8.30 -1.17 10.72
C VAL A 70 -8.46 -2.50 11.45
N ILE A 71 -8.48 -3.64 10.74
CA ILE A 71 -8.54 -4.96 11.37
C ILE A 71 -7.29 -5.21 12.23
N ALA A 72 -6.10 -4.87 11.72
CA ALA A 72 -4.86 -5.02 12.48
C ALA A 72 -4.86 -4.18 13.77
N GLU A 73 -5.39 -2.96 13.69
CA GLU A 73 -5.48 -2.06 14.84
C GLU A 73 -6.48 -2.56 15.88
N VAL A 74 -7.65 -3.06 15.45
CA VAL A 74 -8.65 -3.67 16.36
C VAL A 74 -8.12 -4.93 17.05
N MET A 75 -7.22 -5.68 16.41
CA MET A 75 -6.59 -6.86 17.03
C MET A 75 -5.48 -6.52 18.04
N ARG A 76 -4.97 -5.29 17.99
CA ARG A 76 -3.93 -4.80 18.90
C ARG A 76 -4.50 -4.30 20.22
N GLU A 77 -5.68 -3.69 20.19
CA GLU A 77 -6.46 -3.30 21.38
C GLU A 77 -6.95 -4.52 22.19
#